data_AF-A0A7J4LDM9-F1
#
_entry.id   AF-A0A7J4LDM9-F1
#
_cell.length_a   1.000
_cell.length_b   1.000
_cell.length_c   1.000
_cell.angle_alpha   90.00
_cell.angle_beta   90.00
_cell.angle_gamma   90.00
#
_symmetry.space_group_name_H-M   'P 1'
#
loop_
_entity.id
_entity.type
_entity.pdbx_description
1 polymer ?
#
loop_
_entity_poly.entity_id
_entity_poly.type
_entity_poly.pdbx_seq_one_letter_code
_entity_poly.pdbx_strand_id
1 'polypeptide(L)'
;MQPIDTKKEETNRYTKYLMIKNAGFPMITGYEENPIIKNKELFEKYVKEQWVGMNVKKGDYLFDKYISPGFAFKAVIVEPENSIITESTVIFLEEEIVDKIDEEIDEDYKKEYRVKFSDVIGQKFAKSKCSVIKMFLQDPDKFGDWAPKNILFYG
;
A
#
# COMPACT_ATOMS: atom_id res chain seq x y z
N MET A 1 -38.75 14.73 -29.75
CA MET A 1 -37.74 13.80 -29.21
C MET A 1 -37.00 14.56 -28.12
N GLN A 2 -37.41 14.38 -26.87
CA GLN A 2 -36.71 14.97 -25.73
C GLN A 2 -35.49 14.09 -25.41
N PRO A 3 -34.34 14.67 -25.02
CA PRO A 3 -33.19 13.88 -24.59
C PRO A 3 -33.55 13.18 -23.27
N ILE A 4 -33.28 11.88 -23.22
CA ILE A 4 -33.45 11.05 -22.03
C ILE A 4 -32.35 11.45 -21.06
N ASP A 5 -32.77 12.14 -20.01
CA ASP A 5 -31.95 12.53 -18.88
C ASP A 5 -31.60 11.26 -18.09
N THR A 6 -30.48 10.61 -18.42
CA THR A 6 -29.91 9.51 -17.62
C THR A 6 -29.35 10.07 -16.31
N LYS A 7 -30.24 10.40 -15.37
CA LYS A 7 -29.89 10.45 -13.96
C LYS A 7 -29.59 9.03 -13.51
N LYS A 8 -28.31 8.64 -13.56
CA LYS A 8 -27.81 7.55 -12.71
C LYS A 8 -28.20 7.92 -11.28
N GLU A 9 -29.03 7.10 -10.66
CA GLU A 9 -29.29 7.19 -9.24
C GLU A 9 -27.95 7.01 -8.51
N GLU A 10 -27.36 8.11 -8.05
CA GLU A 10 -26.28 8.09 -7.08
C GLU A 10 -26.86 7.60 -5.76
N THR A 11 -26.96 6.28 -5.60
CA THR A 11 -27.08 5.69 -4.27
C THR A 11 -25.86 6.16 -3.49
N ASN A 12 -26.05 7.02 -2.49
CA ASN A 12 -24.96 7.47 -1.61
C ASN A 12 -24.32 6.26 -0.94
N ARG A 13 -23.19 5.81 -1.50
CA ARG A 13 -22.36 4.79 -0.88
C ARG A 13 -21.39 5.50 0.04
N TYR A 14 -21.23 5.01 1.26
CA TYR A 14 -20.26 5.53 2.21
C TYR A 14 -18.93 4.80 2.07
N THR A 15 -17.83 5.53 2.07
CA THR A 15 -16.48 4.98 2.00
C THR A 15 -16.19 4.18 3.26
N LYS A 16 -15.87 2.90 3.11
CA LYS A 16 -15.42 2.04 4.20
C LYS A 16 -13.91 2.17 4.40
N TYR A 17 -13.16 2.08 3.31
CA TYR A 17 -11.71 2.13 3.31
C TYR A 17 -11.20 3.14 2.30
N LEU A 18 -10.26 3.98 2.74
CA LEU A 18 -9.58 4.96 1.91
C LEU A 18 -8.07 4.81 2.13
N MET A 19 -7.32 4.48 1.09
CA MET A 19 -5.86 4.49 1.14
C MET A 19 -5.36 5.73 0.42
N ILE A 20 -4.49 6.47 1.08
CA ILE A 20 -3.89 7.70 0.57
C ILE A 20 -2.37 7.60 0.51
N LYS A 21 -1.75 8.43 -0.32
CA LYS A 21 -0.30 8.62 -0.31
C LYS A 21 0.09 10.09 -0.40
N ASN A 22 1.28 10.42 0.07
CA ASN A 22 1.86 11.76 -0.07
C ASN A 22 1.90 12.16 -1.56
N ALA A 23 1.38 13.35 -1.90
CA ALA A 23 1.43 13.89 -3.24
C ALA A 23 2.21 15.22 -3.35
N GLY A 24 2.43 15.92 -2.23
CA GLY A 24 3.20 17.16 -2.20
C GLY A 24 2.34 18.42 -2.41
N PHE A 25 3.01 19.56 -2.61
CA PHE A 25 2.35 20.83 -2.91
C PHE A 25 2.14 21.01 -4.42
N PRO A 26 1.16 21.84 -4.84
CA PRO A 26 0.90 22.10 -6.26
C PRO A 26 2.01 22.92 -6.96
N MET A 27 2.91 23.56 -6.21
CA MET A 27 4.00 24.40 -6.73
C MET A 27 5.21 24.33 -5.82
N ILE A 28 6.41 24.30 -6.41
CA ILE A 28 7.69 24.22 -5.67
C ILE A 28 8.06 25.59 -5.08
N THR A 29 8.14 25.70 -3.75
CA THR A 29 8.51 26.96 -3.06
C THR A 29 9.94 27.00 -2.50
N GLY A 30 10.73 25.93 -2.70
CA GLY A 30 12.16 25.87 -2.40
C GLY A 30 12.55 25.04 -1.18
N TYR A 31 11.58 24.66 -0.33
CA TYR A 31 11.73 23.66 0.74
C TYR A 31 10.42 22.91 0.91
N GLU A 32 10.37 21.67 0.44
CA GLU A 32 9.19 20.80 0.63
C GLU A 32 9.66 19.43 1.12
N GLU A 33 9.48 19.20 2.41
CA GLU A 33 9.55 17.88 3.00
C GLU A 33 8.12 17.35 3.17
N ASN A 34 7.92 16.06 2.91
CA ASN A 34 6.66 15.41 3.22
C ASN A 34 6.40 15.48 4.73
N PRO A 35 5.14 15.63 5.16
CA PRO A 35 4.80 15.63 6.57
C PRO A 35 5.22 14.30 7.21
N ILE A 36 6.01 14.38 8.27
CA ILE A 36 6.42 13.20 9.06
C ILE A 36 5.31 12.87 10.04
N ILE A 37 4.64 11.73 9.81
CA ILE A 37 3.53 11.28 10.64
C ILE A 37 4.06 10.52 11.85
N LYS A 38 4.00 11.15 13.04
CA LYS A 38 4.48 10.55 14.29
C LYS A 38 3.45 9.68 15.02
N ASN A 39 2.16 10.00 14.87
CA ASN A 39 1.08 9.28 15.52
C ASN A 39 -0.03 9.02 14.49
N LYS A 40 -0.21 7.74 14.15
CA LYS A 40 -1.09 7.28 13.07
C LYS A 40 -2.57 7.49 13.42
N GLU A 41 -2.97 7.19 14.65
CA GLU A 41 -4.36 7.37 15.11
C GLU A 41 -4.77 8.84 15.11
N LEU A 42 -3.87 9.72 15.57
CA LEU A 42 -4.10 11.17 15.53
C LEU A 42 -4.15 11.68 14.10
N PHE A 43 -3.27 11.20 13.23
CA PHE A 43 -3.29 11.56 11.81
C PHE A 43 -4.59 11.13 11.14
N GLU A 44 -5.02 9.88 11.34
CA GLU A 44 -6.27 9.36 10.77
C GLU A 44 -7.46 10.22 11.21
N LYS A 45 -7.57 10.51 12.51
CA LYS A 45 -8.64 11.37 13.05
C LYS A 45 -8.58 12.77 12.45
N TYR A 46 -7.38 13.35 12.37
CA TYR A 46 -7.14 14.67 11.80
C TYR A 46 -7.55 14.80 10.33
N VAL A 47 -7.16 13.84 9.47
CA VAL A 47 -7.53 13.88 8.05
C VAL A 47 -9.00 13.51 7.83
N LYS A 48 -9.56 12.64 8.68
CA LYS A 48 -10.99 12.29 8.64
C LYS A 48 -11.87 13.50 8.93
N GLU A 49 -11.58 14.24 9.99
CA GLU A 49 -12.33 15.48 10.32
C GLU A 49 -12.30 16.51 9.18
N GLN A 50 -11.24 16.54 8.37
CA GLN A 50 -11.11 17.46 7.23
C GLN A 50 -11.95 17.09 6.01
N TRP A 51 -12.16 15.79 5.78
CA TRP A 51 -12.69 15.28 4.51
C TRP A 51 -14.05 14.57 4.65
N VAL A 52 -14.60 14.44 5.86
CA VAL A 52 -15.98 13.98 6.07
C VAL A 52 -16.94 14.78 5.20
N GLY A 53 -17.84 14.07 4.50
CA GLY A 53 -18.81 14.63 3.56
C GLY A 53 -18.29 14.81 2.13
N MET A 54 -16.99 14.61 1.88
CA MET A 54 -16.45 14.67 0.52
C MET A 54 -16.73 13.38 -0.25
N ASN A 55 -17.17 13.51 -1.51
CA ASN A 55 -17.20 12.40 -2.46
C ASN A 55 -15.78 12.16 -2.98
N VAL A 56 -15.30 10.93 -2.91
CA VAL A 56 -13.94 10.55 -3.28
C VAL A 56 -13.96 9.38 -4.26
N LYS A 57 -13.11 9.46 -5.27
CA LYS A 57 -12.78 8.36 -6.19
C LYS A 57 -11.27 8.16 -6.27
N LYS A 58 -10.89 6.98 -6.76
CA LYS A 58 -9.48 6.67 -7.02
C LYS A 58 -8.85 7.73 -7.92
N GLY A 59 -7.69 8.23 -7.50
CA GLY A 59 -6.92 9.25 -8.19
C GLY A 59 -7.20 10.68 -7.77
N ASP A 60 -8.24 10.93 -6.95
CA ASP A 60 -8.51 12.26 -6.42
C ASP A 60 -7.39 12.77 -5.50
N TYR A 61 -7.28 14.09 -5.41
CA TYR A 61 -6.36 14.77 -4.50
C TYR A 61 -7.14 15.40 -3.35
N LEU A 62 -6.75 15.04 -2.14
CA LEU A 62 -7.32 15.49 -0.88
C LEU A 62 -6.34 16.46 -0.22
N PHE A 63 -6.70 17.73 -0.20
CA PHE A 63 -5.83 18.78 0.32
C PHE A 63 -5.97 18.90 1.84
N ASP A 64 -4.82 19.08 2.49
CA ASP A 64 -4.73 19.55 3.86
C ASP A 64 -5.13 21.02 3.93
N LYS A 65 -5.99 21.36 4.89
CA LYS A 65 -6.55 22.71 5.07
C LYS A 65 -6.01 23.41 6.31
N TYR A 66 -5.25 22.73 7.17
CA TYR A 66 -4.91 23.24 8.50
C TYR A 66 -3.40 23.26 8.77
N ILE A 67 -2.77 22.10 8.93
CA ILE A 67 -1.36 21.99 9.38
C ILE A 67 -0.39 22.33 8.24
N SER A 68 -0.70 21.91 7.03
CA SER A 68 0.13 22.18 5.83
C SER A 68 -0.78 22.59 4.68
N PRO A 69 -1.40 23.79 4.74
CA PRO A 69 -2.34 24.24 3.74
C PRO A 69 -1.76 24.15 2.33
N GLY A 70 -2.45 23.44 1.44
CA GLY A 70 -2.01 23.23 0.07
C GLY A 70 -1.18 21.96 -0.16
N PHE A 71 -0.75 21.25 0.89
CA PHE A 71 -0.23 19.90 0.73
C PHE A 71 -1.37 18.96 0.34
N ALA A 72 -1.13 18.07 -0.62
CA ALA A 72 -2.12 17.12 -1.10
C ALA A 72 -1.74 15.68 -0.78
N PHE A 73 -2.76 14.88 -0.51
CA PHE A 73 -2.70 13.42 -0.48
C PHE A 73 -3.47 12.88 -1.69
N LYS A 74 -2.96 11.84 -2.34
CA LYS A 74 -3.65 11.18 -3.46
C LYS A 74 -4.40 9.96 -2.98
N ALA A 75 -5.68 9.85 -3.31
CA ALA A 75 -6.49 8.65 -3.08
C ALA A 75 -6.03 7.52 -4.02
N VAL A 76 -5.46 6.45 -3.46
CA VAL A 76 -4.94 5.29 -4.21
C VAL A 76 -5.98 4.18 -4.29
N ILE A 77 -6.68 3.93 -3.18
CA ILE A 77 -7.78 2.96 -3.07
C ILE A 77 -8.96 3.64 -2.39
N VAL A 78 -10.15 3.44 -2.94
CA VAL A 78 -11.41 3.90 -2.34
C VAL A 78 -12.39 2.74 -2.43
N GLU A 79 -12.87 2.27 -1.29
CA GLU A 79 -13.85 1.19 -1.26
C GLU A 79 -15.08 1.53 -0.41
N PRO A 80 -16.29 1.51 -1.00
CA PRO A 80 -16.60 1.36 -2.44
C PRO A 80 -16.14 2.56 -3.28
N GLU A 81 -15.86 2.40 -4.57
CA GLU A 81 -15.52 3.54 -5.45
C GLU A 81 -16.65 4.59 -5.54
N ASN A 82 -16.28 5.86 -5.76
CA ASN A 82 -17.17 7.01 -5.92
C ASN A 82 -18.17 7.11 -4.75
N SER A 83 -17.62 7.20 -3.54
CA SER A 83 -18.35 7.15 -2.28
C SER A 83 -18.01 8.35 -1.39
N ILE A 84 -18.83 8.57 -0.36
CA ILE A 84 -18.69 9.69 0.56
C ILE A 84 -17.90 9.27 1.79
N ILE A 85 -16.87 10.04 2.13
CA ILE A 85 -16.11 9.88 3.37
C ILE A 85 -17.00 10.24 4.56
N THR A 86 -17.03 9.38 5.58
CA THR A 86 -17.80 9.58 6.81
C THR A 86 -16.93 9.35 8.04
N GLU A 87 -17.48 9.58 9.23
CA GLU A 87 -16.80 9.29 10.50
C GLU A 87 -16.41 7.81 10.66
N SER A 88 -17.12 6.90 9.98
CA SER A 88 -16.83 5.46 9.99
C SER A 88 -15.79 5.03 8.96
N THR A 89 -15.35 5.92 8.06
CA THR A 89 -14.32 5.60 7.07
C THR A 89 -12.99 5.35 7.76
N VAL A 90 -12.32 4.25 7.44
CA VAL A 90 -10.95 3.97 7.89
C VAL A 90 -9.97 4.46 6.84
N ILE A 91 -9.00 5.28 7.26
CA ILE A 91 -8.04 5.93 6.36
C ILE A 91 -6.63 5.41 6.64
N PHE A 92 -5.95 4.91 5.61
CA PHE A 92 -4.59 4.37 5.69
C PHE A 92 -3.63 5.19 4.83
N LEU A 93 -2.38 5.31 5.28
CA LEU A 93 -1.29 5.84 4.45
C LEU A 93 -0.60 4.68 3.72
N GLU A 94 -0.30 4.81 2.43
CA GLU A 94 0.33 3.76 1.62
C GLU A 94 1.68 3.28 2.19
N GLU A 95 2.50 4.20 2.72
CA GLU A 95 3.76 3.88 3.40
C GLU A 95 3.54 2.96 4.63
N GLU A 96 2.37 3.04 5.27
CA GLU A 96 2.01 2.17 6.40
C GLU A 96 1.92 0.69 6.04
N ILE A 97 1.51 0.37 4.81
CA ILE A 97 1.41 -1.03 4.35
C ILE A 97 2.81 -1.55 4.03
N VAL A 98 3.68 -0.73 3.44
CA VAL A 98 5.06 -1.12 3.15
C VAL A 98 5.82 -1.36 4.46
N ASP A 99 5.71 -0.44 5.43
CA ASP A 99 6.35 -0.60 6.74
C ASP A 99 5.83 -1.83 7.49
N LYS A 100 4.52 -2.11 7.44
CA LYS A 100 3.94 -3.32 8.07
C LYS A 100 4.39 -4.61 7.38
N ILE A 101 4.51 -4.61 6.06
CA ILE A 101 5.05 -5.74 5.31
C ILE A 101 6.52 -5.96 5.70
N ASP A 102 7.32 -4.89 5.77
CA ASP A 102 8.72 -4.97 6.17
C ASP A 102 8.88 -5.39 7.65
N GLU A 103 8.01 -4.93 8.56
CA GLU A 103 7.96 -5.36 9.96
C GLU A 103 7.54 -6.85 10.10
N GLU A 104 6.52 -7.31 9.37
CA GLU A 104 6.11 -8.73 9.34
C GLU A 104 7.22 -9.61 8.75
N ILE A 105 7.89 -9.13 7.70
CA ILE A 105 9.05 -9.79 7.09
C ILE A 105 10.21 -9.88 8.10
N ASP A 106 10.51 -8.81 8.84
CA ASP A 106 11.60 -8.77 9.84
C ASP A 106 11.30 -9.65 11.08
N GLU A 107 10.03 -9.83 11.46
CA GLU A 107 9.62 -10.81 12.46
C GLU A 107 9.74 -12.27 11.96
N ASP A 108 9.42 -12.55 10.70
CA ASP A 108 9.56 -13.89 10.11
C ASP A 108 11.03 -14.30 9.90
N TYR A 109 11.94 -13.35 9.70
CA TYR A 109 13.39 -13.63 9.67
C TYR A 109 13.98 -13.99 11.06
N LYS A 110 13.28 -13.67 12.15
CA LYS A 110 13.69 -14.04 13.53
C LYS A 110 13.19 -15.42 13.96
N LYS A 111 12.33 -16.09 13.17
CA LYS A 111 11.90 -17.45 13.46
C LYS A 111 12.96 -18.45 13.01
N GLU A 112 13.54 -19.18 13.97
CA GLU A 112 14.22 -20.43 13.65
C GLU A 112 13.21 -21.45 13.13
N TYR A 113 13.13 -21.60 11.81
CA TYR A 113 12.36 -22.66 11.20
C TYR A 113 12.93 -24.02 11.63
N ARG A 114 12.08 -24.86 12.24
CA ARG A 114 12.49 -26.18 12.76
C ARG A 114 12.89 -27.18 11.67
N VAL A 115 12.51 -26.94 10.41
CA VAL A 115 12.70 -27.87 9.29
C VAL A 115 13.93 -27.47 8.47
N LYS A 116 14.84 -28.41 8.28
CA LYS A 116 16.09 -28.26 7.53
C LYS A 116 16.04 -29.03 6.21
N PHE A 117 16.92 -28.68 5.27
CA PHE A 117 17.13 -29.46 4.04
C PHE A 117 17.51 -30.93 4.29
N SER A 118 18.10 -31.24 5.44
CA SER A 118 18.38 -32.60 5.89
C SER A 118 17.11 -33.41 6.13
N ASP A 119 16.02 -32.76 6.54
CA ASP A 119 14.81 -33.42 7.01
C ASP A 119 13.91 -33.84 5.84
N VAL A 120 14.13 -33.29 4.65
CA VAL A 120 13.44 -33.68 3.42
C VAL A 120 14.05 -35.00 2.91
N ILE A 121 13.30 -36.10 2.89
CA ILE A 121 13.83 -37.38 2.40
C ILE A 121 13.78 -37.43 0.87
N GLY A 122 14.87 -37.86 0.21
CA GLY A 122 14.93 -37.99 -1.25
C GLY A 122 15.16 -36.65 -1.99
N GLN A 123 14.63 -36.55 -3.22
CA GLN A 123 14.60 -35.32 -4.02
C GLN A 123 15.94 -34.58 -4.21
N LYS A 124 17.04 -35.33 -4.39
CA LYS A 124 18.40 -34.77 -4.51
C LYS A 124 18.50 -33.63 -5.55
N PHE A 125 17.88 -33.80 -6.72
CA PHE A 125 17.89 -32.80 -7.78
C PHE A 125 17.14 -31.52 -7.40
N ALA A 126 15.96 -31.64 -6.79
CA ALA A 126 15.20 -30.48 -6.35
C ALA A 126 15.96 -29.70 -5.25
N LYS A 127 16.54 -30.40 -4.26
CA LYS A 127 17.36 -29.78 -3.22
C LYS A 127 18.57 -29.01 -3.78
N SER A 128 19.23 -29.57 -4.80
CA SER A 128 20.36 -28.92 -5.46
C SER A 128 19.91 -27.63 -6.19
N LYS A 129 18.79 -27.66 -6.91
CA LYS A 129 18.21 -26.46 -7.53
C LYS A 129 17.80 -25.41 -6.49
N CYS A 130 17.20 -25.82 -5.38
CA CYS A 130 16.88 -24.91 -4.27
C CYS A 130 18.12 -24.27 -3.63
N SER A 131 19.28 -24.94 -3.66
CA SER A 131 20.53 -24.38 -3.14
C SER A 131 21.03 -23.22 -4.01
N VAL A 132 20.80 -23.27 -5.32
CA VAL A 132 21.08 -22.15 -6.24
C VAL A 132 20.21 -20.94 -5.90
N ILE A 133 18.92 -21.16 -5.63
CA ILE A 133 18.00 -20.11 -5.19
C ILE A 133 18.48 -19.50 -3.87
N LYS A 134 18.89 -20.33 -2.90
CA LYS A 134 19.46 -19.87 -1.64
C LYS A 134 20.71 -19.00 -1.87
N MET A 135 21.62 -19.42 -2.75
CA MET A 135 22.81 -18.63 -3.08
C MET A 135 22.47 -17.29 -3.73
N PHE A 136 21.48 -17.27 -4.63
CA PHE A 136 20.99 -16.02 -5.23
C PHE A 136 20.40 -15.07 -4.18
N LEU A 137 19.58 -15.57 -3.26
CA LEU A 137 19.00 -14.75 -2.20
C LEU A 137 20.04 -14.22 -1.20
N GLN A 138 21.16 -14.94 -1.02
CA GLN A 138 22.25 -14.50 -0.15
C GLN A 138 23.17 -13.46 -0.79
N ASP A 139 23.41 -13.55 -2.10
CA ASP A 139 24.32 -12.67 -2.83
C ASP A 139 23.87 -12.52 -4.30
N PRO A 140 22.88 -11.63 -4.56
CA PRO A 140 22.30 -11.47 -5.89
C PRO A 140 23.29 -10.98 -6.94
N ASP A 141 24.28 -10.16 -6.53
CA ASP A 141 25.23 -9.51 -7.42
C ASP A 141 26.10 -10.53 -8.18
N LYS A 142 26.31 -11.72 -7.62
CA LYS A 142 27.04 -12.82 -8.27
C LYS A 142 26.32 -13.43 -9.47
N PHE A 143 25.01 -13.23 -9.61
CA PHE A 143 24.19 -13.88 -10.63
C PHE A 143 23.86 -12.98 -11.83
N GLY A 144 24.13 -11.67 -11.73
CA GLY A 144 23.83 -10.68 -12.77
C GLY A 144 22.34 -10.54 -13.08
N ASP A 145 22.01 -9.79 -14.15
CA ASP A 145 20.62 -9.42 -14.49
C ASP A 145 19.72 -10.59 -14.93
N TRP A 146 20.30 -11.78 -15.21
CA TRP A 146 19.58 -12.90 -15.80
C TRP A 146 18.89 -13.82 -14.77
N ALA A 147 18.97 -13.52 -13.47
CA ALA A 147 18.43 -14.41 -12.45
C ALA A 147 16.91 -14.64 -12.60
N PRO A 148 16.44 -15.91 -12.65
CA PRO A 148 15.02 -16.21 -12.78
C PRO A 148 14.28 -15.78 -11.51
N LYS A 149 13.31 -14.87 -11.68
CA LYS A 149 12.54 -14.27 -10.57
C LYS A 149 11.34 -15.13 -10.14
N ASN A 150 10.95 -16.12 -10.95
CA ASN A 150 9.81 -16.99 -10.70
C ASN A 150 10.27 -18.45 -10.60
N ILE A 151 9.80 -19.16 -9.57
CA ILE A 151 10.12 -20.58 -9.33
C ILE A 151 8.80 -21.35 -9.31
N LEU A 152 8.67 -22.33 -10.21
CA LEU A 152 7.54 -23.25 -10.23
C LEU A 152 8.00 -24.61 -9.69
N PHE A 153 7.46 -25.01 -8.54
CA PHE A 153 7.51 -26.40 -8.10
C PHE A 153 6.31 -27.13 -8.68
N TYR A 154 6.54 -28.25 -9.34
CA TYR A 154 5.51 -29.13 -9.86
C TYR A 154 5.93 -30.58 -9.62
N GLY A 155 4.98 -31.47 -9.40
CA GLY A 155 5.20 -32.88 -9.06
C GLY A 155 3.91 -33.65 -9.12
#